data_AF-A0A2V9V7N0-F1
#
_entry.id   AF-A0A2V9V7N0-F1
#
_cell.length_a   1.000
_cell.length_b   1.000
_cell.length_c   1.000
_cell.angle_alpha   90.00
_cell.angle_beta   90.00
_cell.angle_gamma   90.00
#
_symmetry.space_group_name_H-M   'P 1'
#
loop_
_entity.id
_entity.type
_entity.pdbx_description
1 polymer ?
#
loop_
_entity_poly.entity_id
_entity_poly.type
_entity_poly.pdbx_seq_one_letter_code
_entity_poly.pdbx_strand_id
1 'polypeptide(L)'
;MKKVFLIFSLVACFLPLSVILRADTVVEEIIARVNNQIVSRSEYLRSREQLKQELQQQDAAQADKVFTVKQKDVLRDLIDQQLLLDKGKDLGITADTELVKRLDEMRKQMNLDSMEDLEKAATSQGISYEDFKQNLRNQIFTQQVIGKEVGSHMSITKEEEQKFYEEHKDEMQQPEQIKLSEILVSTQKPNPPADQKAASSTPATSTPATSTPATSTPATSTPATSTPATSTHATEDPQQLAAAKAKAQDLLAQIRKGASFEG
;
A
#
# COMPACT_ATOMS: atom_id res chain seq x y z
N MET A 1 -11.02 -73.79 27.14
CA MET A 1 -10.35 -72.73 27.94
C MET A 1 -10.54 -71.37 27.25
N LYS A 2 -11.78 -70.85 27.25
CA LYS A 2 -12.23 -69.69 26.44
C LYS A 2 -12.75 -68.52 27.31
N LYS A 3 -12.38 -68.48 28.60
CA LYS A 3 -12.93 -67.53 29.59
C LYS A 3 -11.92 -66.50 30.12
N VAL A 4 -10.71 -66.47 29.58
CA VAL A 4 -9.64 -65.53 30.00
C VAL A 4 -9.46 -64.35 29.03
N PHE A 5 -10.01 -64.44 27.81
CA PHE A 5 -9.80 -63.43 26.77
C PHE A 5 -10.83 -62.29 26.76
N LEU A 6 -11.95 -62.42 27.49
CA LEU A 6 -13.06 -61.44 27.43
C LEU A 6 -13.00 -60.37 28.53
N ILE A 7 -12.12 -60.53 29.53
CA ILE A 7 -11.92 -59.53 30.59
C ILE A 7 -10.91 -58.46 30.16
N PHE A 8 -10.10 -58.72 29.12
CA PHE A 8 -9.15 -57.74 28.57
C PHE A 8 -9.78 -56.70 27.63
N SER A 9 -11.04 -56.88 27.23
CA SER A 9 -11.77 -55.97 26.33
C SER A 9 -12.55 -54.85 27.07
N LEU A 10 -12.54 -54.83 28.41
CA LEU A 10 -13.24 -53.83 29.22
C LEU A 10 -12.28 -52.86 29.95
N VAL A 11 -10.96 -53.03 29.81
CA VAL A 11 -9.92 -52.20 30.45
C VAL A 11 -9.09 -51.42 29.41
N ALA A 12 -9.69 -51.15 28.25
CA ALA A 12 -9.10 -50.36 27.17
C ALA A 12 -9.93 -49.11 26.82
N CYS A 13 -10.94 -48.78 27.63
CA CYS A 13 -11.80 -47.60 27.47
C CYS A 13 -11.80 -46.74 28.74
N PHE A 14 -10.62 -46.55 29.34
CA PHE A 14 -10.35 -45.59 30.40
C PHE A 14 -8.92 -45.07 30.24
N LEU A 15 -8.56 -44.63 29.02
CA LEU A 15 -7.56 -43.58 28.92
C LEU A 15 -8.24 -42.32 29.44
N PRO A 16 -7.83 -41.75 30.59
CA PRO A 16 -8.30 -40.44 30.95
C PRO A 16 -7.83 -39.49 29.85
N LEU A 17 -8.81 -38.86 29.21
CA LEU A 17 -8.64 -37.61 28.51
C LEU A 17 -8.03 -36.64 29.52
N SER A 18 -6.70 -36.65 29.61
CA SER A 18 -5.93 -35.64 30.31
C SER A 18 -6.05 -34.41 29.42
N VAL A 19 -7.21 -33.75 29.52
CA VAL A 19 -7.31 -32.33 29.27
C VAL A 19 -6.35 -31.73 30.26
N ILE A 20 -5.12 -31.49 29.81
CA ILE A 20 -4.21 -30.58 30.45
C ILE A 20 -4.95 -29.24 30.36
N LEU A 21 -5.73 -28.92 31.39
CA LEU A 21 -6.02 -27.53 31.69
C LEU A 21 -4.63 -26.92 31.93
N ARG A 22 -4.10 -26.29 30.88
CA ARG A 22 -3.11 -25.23 31.02
C ARG A 22 -3.82 -24.15 31.83
N ALA A 23 -3.82 -24.30 33.14
CA ALA A 23 -4.01 -23.20 34.05
C ALA A 23 -2.77 -22.32 33.86
N ASP A 24 -2.82 -21.53 32.79
CA ASP A 24 -1.92 -20.43 32.56
C ASP A 24 -2.20 -19.46 33.70
N THR A 25 -1.48 -19.60 34.80
CA THR A 25 -1.47 -18.60 35.86
C THR A 25 -0.81 -17.39 35.25
N VAL A 26 -1.59 -16.57 34.55
CA VAL A 26 -1.19 -15.26 34.08
C VAL A 26 -0.89 -14.45 35.33
N VAL A 27 0.37 -14.48 35.75
CA VAL A 27 0.85 -13.61 36.81
C VAL A 27 0.90 -12.22 36.19
N GLU A 28 -0.16 -11.45 36.44
CA GLU A 28 -0.27 -10.04 36.10
C GLU A 28 0.71 -9.25 36.98
N GLU A 29 1.98 -9.27 36.58
CA GLU A 29 3.05 -8.49 37.18
C GLU A 29 3.11 -7.11 36.52
N ILE A 30 3.21 -6.07 37.34
CA ILE A 30 3.37 -4.70 36.86
C ILE A 30 4.85 -4.49 36.54
N ILE A 31 5.16 -4.24 35.27
CA ILE A 31 6.54 -4.00 34.83
C ILE A 31 6.87 -2.51 34.73
N ALA A 32 5.86 -1.67 34.46
CA ALA A 32 6.01 -0.22 34.38
C ALA A 32 4.69 0.49 34.71
N ARG A 33 4.81 1.73 35.20
CA ARG A 33 3.69 2.66 35.40
C ARG A 33 3.96 3.93 34.62
N VAL A 34 3.01 4.30 33.77
CA VAL A 34 3.06 5.50 32.91
C VAL A 34 1.88 6.38 33.30
N ASN A 35 2.14 7.50 33.98
CA ASN A 35 1.10 8.35 34.58
C ASN A 35 0.10 7.55 35.44
N ASN A 36 -1.14 7.46 34.97
CA ASN A 36 -2.25 6.73 35.60
C ASN A 36 -2.45 5.31 35.04
N GLN A 37 -1.64 4.90 34.08
CA GLN A 37 -1.75 3.63 33.35
C GLN A 37 -0.63 2.68 33.75
N ILE A 38 -0.90 1.39 33.66
CA ILE A 38 -0.01 0.32 34.11
C ILE A 38 0.26 -0.57 32.90
N VAL A 39 1.54 -0.80 32.60
CA VAL A 39 1.95 -1.80 31.61
C VAL A 39 2.21 -3.10 32.36
N SER A 40 1.50 -4.16 31.98
CA SER A 40 1.64 -5.48 32.60
C SER A 40 2.64 -6.37 31.86
N ARG A 41 3.09 -7.43 32.54
CA ARG A 41 3.96 -8.44 31.95
C ARG A 41 3.27 -9.20 30.80
N SER A 42 1.96 -9.42 30.89
CA SER A 42 1.19 -10.10 29.85
C SER A 42 1.14 -9.28 28.56
N GLU A 43 0.95 -7.95 28.66
CA GLU A 43 0.99 -7.02 27.53
C GLU A 43 2.37 -6.99 26.87
N TYR A 44 3.44 -6.92 27.66
CA TYR A 44 4.80 -6.95 27.13
C TYR A 44 5.11 -8.24 26.37
N LEU A 45 4.73 -9.40 26.92
CA LEU A 45 4.93 -10.67 26.24
C LEU A 45 4.10 -10.77 24.96
N ARG A 46 2.86 -10.28 24.98
CA ARG A 46 1.99 -10.23 23.79
C ARG A 46 2.58 -9.34 22.70
N SER A 47 3.05 -8.15 23.04
CA SER A 47 3.66 -7.22 22.10
C SER A 47 4.95 -7.79 21.49
N ARG A 48 5.78 -8.46 22.30
CA ARG A 48 6.95 -9.19 21.79
C ARG A 48 6.59 -10.29 20.80
N GLU A 49 5.54 -11.07 21.09
CA GLU A 49 5.11 -12.14 20.19
C GLU A 49 4.53 -11.58 18.89
N GLN A 50 3.76 -10.49 18.95
CA GLN A 50 3.29 -9.78 17.75
C GLN A 50 4.46 -9.28 16.90
N LEU A 51 5.45 -8.63 17.52
CA LEU A 51 6.65 -8.19 16.80
C LEU A 51 7.36 -9.35 16.11
N LYS A 52 7.47 -10.51 16.77
CA LYS A 52 8.08 -11.70 16.17
C LYS A 52 7.26 -12.21 14.97
N GLN A 53 5.94 -12.27 15.10
CA GLN A 53 5.05 -12.71 14.03
C GLN A 53 5.10 -11.76 12.82
N GLU A 54 5.10 -10.45 13.06
CA GLU A 54 5.22 -9.44 12.01
C GLU A 54 6.56 -9.57 11.26
N LEU A 55 7.67 -9.71 11.99
CA LEU A 55 8.99 -9.91 11.38
C LEU A 55 9.07 -11.23 10.59
N GLN A 56 8.42 -12.29 11.07
CA GLN A 56 8.36 -13.57 10.35
C GLN A 56 7.53 -13.48 9.06
N GLN A 57 6.44 -12.70 9.07
CA GLN A 57 5.62 -12.48 7.89
C GLN A 57 6.33 -11.60 6.84
N GLN A 58 7.15 -10.65 7.30
CA GLN A 58 7.88 -9.74 6.42
C GLN A 58 9.16 -10.36 5.83
N ASP A 59 10.02 -10.95 6.67
CA ASP A 59 11.25 -11.64 6.25
C ASP A 59 11.65 -12.72 7.27
N ALA A 60 11.23 -13.95 7.02
CA ALA A 60 11.54 -15.10 7.87
C ALA A 60 13.05 -15.39 8.01
N ALA A 61 13.88 -15.01 7.03
CA ALA A 61 15.32 -15.30 7.06
C ALA A 61 16.10 -14.36 7.99
N GLN A 62 15.60 -13.13 8.18
CA GLN A 62 16.24 -12.12 9.02
C GLN A 62 15.49 -11.89 10.35
N ALA A 63 14.28 -12.43 10.48
CA ALA A 63 13.39 -12.24 11.63
C ALA A 63 14.11 -12.36 12.98
N ASP A 64 14.87 -13.44 13.22
CA ASP A 64 15.53 -13.67 14.52
C ASP A 64 16.60 -12.63 14.86
N LYS A 65 17.35 -12.17 13.84
CA LYS A 65 18.38 -11.13 14.01
C LYS A 65 17.74 -9.79 14.35
N VAL A 66 16.72 -9.40 13.58
CA VAL A 66 16.00 -8.13 13.79
C VAL A 66 15.25 -8.15 15.10
N PHE A 67 14.61 -9.28 15.44
CA PHE A 67 13.90 -9.46 16.71
C PHE A 67 14.83 -9.27 17.92
N THR A 68 16.06 -9.79 17.88
CA THR A 68 17.01 -9.64 18.98
C THR A 68 17.35 -8.18 19.28
N VAL A 69 17.37 -7.34 18.25
CA VAL A 69 17.59 -5.89 18.38
C VAL A 69 16.32 -5.21 18.88
N LYS A 70 15.22 -5.39 18.14
CA LYS A 70 13.93 -4.69 18.38
C LYS A 70 13.22 -5.11 19.67
N GLN A 71 13.40 -6.33 20.16
CA GLN A 71 12.75 -6.79 21.40
C GLN A 71 13.12 -5.94 22.64
N LYS A 72 14.29 -5.27 22.59
CA LYS A 72 14.74 -4.36 23.64
C LYS A 72 13.93 -3.07 23.67
N ASP A 73 13.45 -2.65 22.52
CA ASP A 73 12.67 -1.43 22.35
C ASP A 73 11.18 -1.66 22.64
N VAL A 74 10.69 -2.91 22.65
CA VAL A 74 9.26 -3.21 22.87
C VAL A 74 8.68 -2.57 24.13
N LEU A 75 9.42 -2.56 25.26
CA LEU A 75 8.93 -1.90 26.47
C LEU A 75 8.83 -0.38 26.29
N ARG A 76 9.81 0.20 25.59
CA ARG A 76 9.83 1.63 25.27
C ARG A 76 8.68 1.98 24.34
N ASP A 77 8.45 1.19 23.30
CA ASP A 77 7.36 1.38 22.35
C ASP A 77 5.99 1.33 23.05
N LEU A 78 5.81 0.40 24.02
CA LEU A 78 4.59 0.34 24.84
C LEU A 78 4.42 1.59 25.72
N ILE A 79 5.50 2.10 26.31
CA ILE A 79 5.46 3.34 27.10
C ILE A 79 5.12 4.53 26.21
N ASP A 80 5.76 4.64 25.05
CA ASP A 80 5.56 5.73 24.09
C ASP A 80 4.12 5.72 23.55
N GLN A 81 3.58 4.54 23.24
CA GLN A 81 2.18 4.36 22.86
C GLN A 81 1.23 4.83 23.97
N GLN A 82 1.52 4.50 25.23
CA GLN A 82 0.68 4.93 26.35
C GLN A 82 0.72 6.45 26.56
N LEU A 83 1.90 7.06 26.43
CA LEU A 83 2.06 8.52 26.51
C LEU A 83 1.29 9.23 25.39
N LEU A 84 1.33 8.70 24.17
CA LEU A 84 0.56 9.24 23.04
C LEU A 84 -0.94 9.14 23.26
N LEU A 85 -1.42 8.01 23.80
CA LEU A 85 -2.83 7.82 24.15
C LEU A 85 -3.30 8.80 25.23
N ASP A 86 -2.51 9.00 26.28
CA ASP A 86 -2.83 9.95 27.34
C ASP A 86 -2.85 11.38 26.79
N LYS A 87 -1.83 11.76 26.02
CA LYS A 87 -1.74 13.10 25.44
C LYS A 87 -2.90 13.39 24.47
N GLY A 88 -3.31 12.41 23.66
CA GLY A 88 -4.44 12.60 22.77
C GLY A 88 -5.78 12.73 23.49
N LYS A 89 -5.95 12.07 24.66
CA LYS A 89 -7.11 12.30 25.54
C LYS A 89 -7.11 13.71 26.10
N ASP A 90 -5.96 14.21 26.56
CA ASP A 90 -5.82 15.58 27.06
C ASP A 90 -6.13 16.63 25.98
N LEU A 91 -5.78 16.35 24.72
CA LEU A 91 -6.04 17.20 23.57
C LEU A 91 -7.48 17.11 23.02
N GLY A 92 -8.31 16.21 23.57
CA GLY A 92 -9.68 15.97 23.12
C GLY A 92 -9.77 15.43 21.68
N ILE A 93 -8.77 14.66 21.25
CA ILE A 93 -8.68 14.12 19.89
C ILE A 93 -9.57 12.87 19.78
N THR A 94 -10.41 12.84 18.74
CA THR A 94 -11.27 11.68 18.41
C THR A 94 -11.01 11.22 16.99
N ALA A 95 -10.77 9.92 16.82
CA ALA A 95 -10.43 9.34 15.52
C ALA A 95 -11.64 8.84 14.71
N ASP A 96 -12.87 8.85 15.24
CA ASP A 96 -14.02 8.21 14.60
C ASP A 96 -14.43 8.86 13.26
N THR A 97 -14.46 10.19 13.19
CA THR A 97 -14.79 10.89 11.93
C THR A 97 -13.75 10.62 10.85
N GLU A 98 -12.47 10.62 11.23
CA GLU A 98 -11.37 10.42 10.30
C GLU A 98 -11.24 8.95 9.89
N LEU A 99 -11.58 8.01 10.78
CA LEU A 99 -11.69 6.60 10.46
C LEU A 99 -12.68 6.35 9.33
N VAL A 100 -13.87 6.95 9.38
CA VAL A 100 -14.89 6.81 8.32
C VAL A 100 -14.37 7.36 6.98
N LYS A 101 -13.71 8.53 6.99
CA LYS A 101 -13.10 9.08 5.78
C LYS A 101 -12.01 8.17 5.23
N ARG A 102 -11.12 7.69 6.09
CA ARG A 102 -10.00 6.84 5.69
C ARG A 102 -10.47 5.50 5.11
N LEU A 103 -11.54 4.93 5.67
CA LEU A 103 -12.18 3.74 5.11
C LEU A 103 -12.75 4.01 3.71
N ASP A 104 -13.41 5.15 3.49
CA ASP A 104 -13.91 5.51 2.15
C ASP A 104 -12.79 5.83 1.15
N GLU A 105 -11.71 6.47 1.60
CA GLU A 105 -10.51 6.68 0.80
C GLU A 105 -9.88 5.36 0.36
N MET A 106 -9.71 4.40 1.28
CA MET A 106 -9.17 3.08 0.96
C MET A 106 -10.08 2.32 0.00
N ARG A 107 -11.41 2.40 0.20
CA ARG A 107 -12.39 1.82 -0.72
C ARG A 107 -12.20 2.37 -2.13
N LYS A 108 -12.09 3.70 -2.27
CA LYS A 108 -11.84 4.36 -3.56
C LYS A 108 -10.49 3.99 -4.15
N GLN A 109 -9.42 3.96 -3.35
CA GLN A 109 -8.06 3.61 -3.79
C GLN A 109 -7.98 2.17 -4.31
N MET A 110 -8.71 1.25 -3.68
CA MET A 110 -8.78 -0.16 -4.10
C MET A 110 -9.85 -0.42 -5.17
N ASN A 111 -10.53 0.62 -5.68
CA ASN A 111 -11.62 0.52 -6.65
C ASN A 111 -12.73 -0.45 -6.22
N LEU A 112 -13.11 -0.42 -4.94
CA LEU A 112 -14.17 -1.27 -4.39
C LEU A 112 -15.52 -0.56 -4.46
N ASP A 113 -16.55 -1.29 -4.88
CA ASP A 113 -17.89 -0.72 -5.06
C ASP A 113 -18.60 -0.46 -3.73
N SER A 114 -18.35 -1.29 -2.71
CA SER A 114 -19.00 -1.18 -1.40
C SER A 114 -18.04 -1.28 -0.20
N MET A 115 -18.54 -0.91 0.98
CA MET A 115 -17.83 -1.13 2.24
C MET A 115 -17.76 -2.61 2.63
N GLU A 116 -18.72 -3.42 2.18
CA GLU A 116 -18.72 -4.87 2.40
C GLU A 116 -17.57 -5.53 1.64
N ASP A 117 -17.23 -5.03 0.45
CA ASP A 117 -16.08 -5.53 -0.32
C ASP A 117 -14.75 -5.19 0.36
N LEU A 118 -14.68 -4.04 1.05
CA LEU A 118 -13.52 -3.68 1.86
C LEU A 118 -13.40 -4.60 3.08
N GLU A 119 -14.51 -4.92 3.73
CA GLU A 119 -14.54 -5.89 4.84
C GLU A 119 -14.09 -7.30 4.38
N LYS A 120 -14.55 -7.75 3.20
CA LYS A 120 -14.09 -9.01 2.59
C LYS A 120 -12.59 -8.97 2.26
N ALA A 121 -12.09 -7.86 1.75
CA ALA A 121 -10.66 -7.67 1.45
C ALA A 121 -9.78 -7.60 2.71
N ALA A 122 -10.31 -7.11 3.83
CA ALA A 122 -9.61 -7.12 5.12
C ALA A 122 -9.60 -8.53 5.74
N THR A 123 -10.74 -9.22 5.70
CA THR A 123 -10.86 -10.58 6.24
C THR A 123 -10.10 -11.62 5.42
N SER A 124 -9.91 -11.40 4.11
CA SER A 124 -9.05 -12.26 3.27
C SER A 124 -7.57 -12.22 3.67
N GLN A 125 -7.14 -11.16 4.37
CA GLN A 125 -5.79 -11.05 4.95
C GLN A 125 -5.67 -11.74 6.31
N GLY A 126 -6.74 -12.38 6.80
CA GLY A 126 -6.74 -13.13 8.06
C GLY A 126 -6.95 -12.27 9.30
N ILE A 127 -7.35 -10.99 9.16
CA ILE A 127 -7.62 -10.07 10.27
C ILE A 127 -9.14 -9.83 10.34
N SER A 128 -9.71 -9.79 11.55
CA SER A 128 -11.13 -9.46 11.70
C SER A 128 -11.40 -8.01 11.31
N TYR A 129 -12.58 -7.72 10.75
CA TYR A 129 -12.91 -6.35 10.35
C TYR A 129 -12.93 -5.36 11.53
N GLU A 130 -13.33 -5.83 12.71
CA GLU A 130 -13.31 -4.99 13.90
C GLU A 130 -11.86 -4.70 14.34
N ASP A 131 -10.98 -5.71 14.37
CA ASP A 131 -9.56 -5.47 14.68
C ASP A 131 -8.90 -4.54 13.64
N PHE A 132 -9.24 -4.69 12.36
CA PHE A 132 -8.78 -3.79 11.31
C PHE A 132 -9.19 -2.34 11.57
N LYS A 133 -10.47 -2.10 11.89
CA LYS A 133 -10.97 -0.76 12.24
C LYS A 133 -10.30 -0.20 13.48
N GLN A 134 -10.07 -1.03 14.51
CA GLN A 134 -9.41 -0.61 15.75
C GLN A 134 -7.95 -0.24 15.49
N ASN A 135 -7.21 -1.03 14.73
CA ASN A 135 -5.84 -0.73 14.33
C ASN A 135 -5.77 0.59 13.52
N LEU A 136 -6.68 0.77 12.56
CA LEU A 136 -6.74 1.99 11.78
C LEU A 136 -7.10 3.21 12.64
N ARG A 137 -8.03 3.05 13.59
CA ARG A 137 -8.38 4.10 14.56
C ARG A 137 -7.15 4.51 15.38
N ASN A 138 -6.39 3.53 15.89
CA ASN A 138 -5.19 3.79 16.68
C ASN A 138 -4.10 4.50 15.87
N GLN A 139 -3.93 4.10 14.61
CA GLN A 139 -2.99 4.74 13.68
C GLN A 139 -3.37 6.21 13.41
N ILE A 140 -4.65 6.46 13.10
CA ILE A 140 -5.18 7.81 12.86
C ILE A 140 -5.03 8.68 14.11
N PHE A 141 -5.42 8.15 15.27
CA PHE A 141 -5.30 8.84 16.55
C PHE A 141 -3.86 9.28 16.79
N THR A 142 -2.90 8.36 16.63
CA THR A 142 -1.48 8.63 16.82
C THR A 142 -0.97 9.71 15.86
N GLN A 143 -1.33 9.64 14.58
CA GLN A 143 -0.95 10.66 13.59
C GLN A 143 -1.51 12.04 13.94
N GLN A 144 -2.76 12.12 14.41
CA GLN A 144 -3.37 13.39 14.81
C GLN A 144 -2.69 14.00 16.04
N VAL A 145 -2.34 13.18 17.04
CA VAL A 145 -1.59 13.64 18.22
C VAL A 145 -0.24 14.21 17.81
N ILE A 146 0.52 13.46 17.00
CA ILE A 146 1.84 13.89 16.52
C ILE A 146 1.71 15.16 15.66
N GLY A 147 0.75 15.22 14.74
CA GLY A 147 0.54 16.38 13.88
C GLY A 147 0.19 17.65 14.67
N LYS A 148 -0.60 17.53 15.74
CA LYS A 148 -0.98 18.67 16.57
C LYS A 148 0.15 19.15 17.48
N GLU A 149 0.89 18.23 18.09
CA GLU A 149 1.99 18.58 19.00
C GLU A 149 3.27 18.94 18.25
N VAL A 150 3.71 18.12 17.29
CA VAL A 150 4.96 18.37 16.56
C VAL A 150 4.73 19.36 15.44
N GLY A 151 3.69 19.18 14.63
CA GLY A 151 3.45 20.01 13.45
C GLY A 151 3.20 21.48 13.77
N SER A 152 2.65 21.79 14.95
CA SER A 152 2.47 23.19 15.40
C SER A 152 3.76 23.86 15.88
N HIS A 153 4.79 23.06 16.22
CA HIS A 153 6.09 23.55 16.65
C HIS A 153 7.11 23.62 15.50
N MET A 154 6.79 23.04 14.34
CA MET A 154 7.65 23.09 13.15
C MET A 154 7.33 24.35 12.33
N SER A 155 8.34 25.21 12.16
CA SER A 155 8.31 26.30 11.19
C SER A 155 9.52 26.12 10.27
N ILE A 156 9.26 25.78 9.01
CA ILE A 156 10.31 25.72 7.99
C ILE A 156 10.56 27.14 7.51
N THR A 157 11.82 27.57 7.55
CA THR A 157 12.23 28.90 7.11
C THR A 157 12.52 28.92 5.61
N LYS A 158 12.37 30.09 4.97
CA LYS A 158 12.67 30.23 3.53
C LYS A 158 14.15 29.96 3.24
N GLU A 159 15.01 30.27 4.20
CA GLU A 159 16.45 30.02 4.14
C GLU A 159 16.74 28.52 4.09
N GLU A 160 16.03 27.70 4.88
CA GLU A 160 16.13 26.23 4.83
C GLU A 160 15.58 25.68 3.50
N GLU A 161 14.47 26.20 3.01
CA GLU A 161 13.93 25.83 1.69
C GLU A 161 14.92 26.12 0.56
N GLN A 162 15.52 27.31 0.57
CA GLN A 162 16.48 27.72 -0.46
C GLN A 162 17.77 26.89 -0.37
N LYS A 163 18.26 26.62 0.84
CA LYS A 163 19.41 25.75 1.05
C LYS A 163 19.14 24.34 0.53
N PHE A 164 17.97 23.77 0.86
CA PHE A 164 17.57 22.45 0.37
C PHE A 164 17.47 22.43 -1.16
N TYR A 165 16.87 23.46 -1.77
CA TYR A 165 16.78 23.59 -3.22
C TYR A 165 18.16 23.64 -3.88
N GLU A 166 19.09 24.44 -3.34
CA GLU A 166 20.44 24.55 -3.88
C GLU A 166 21.23 23.25 -3.77
N GLU A 167 21.06 22.51 -2.68
CA GLU A 167 21.70 21.20 -2.45
C GLU A 167 21.11 20.08 -3.34
N HIS A 168 19.84 20.17 -3.74
CA HIS A 168 19.13 19.13 -4.51
C HIS A 168 18.74 19.58 -5.93
N LYS A 169 19.40 20.62 -6.46
CA LYS A 169 19.12 21.16 -7.81
C LYS A 169 19.14 20.10 -8.90
N ASP A 170 20.05 19.14 -8.81
CA ASP A 170 20.23 18.08 -9.79
C ASP A 170 19.06 17.07 -9.80
N GLU A 171 18.44 16.82 -8.64
CA GLU A 171 17.25 15.95 -8.53
C GLU A 171 15.97 16.65 -8.99
N MET A 172 15.97 17.99 -8.98
CA MET A 172 14.84 18.82 -9.37
C MET A 172 14.91 19.29 -10.83
N GLN A 173 15.92 18.84 -11.60
CA GLN A 173 15.97 19.08 -13.03
C GLN A 173 14.87 18.29 -13.72
N GLN A 174 13.93 18.99 -14.35
CA GLN A 174 12.98 18.35 -15.25
C GLN A 174 13.71 18.06 -16.57
N PRO A 175 13.77 16.79 -17.01
CA PRO A 175 14.35 16.46 -18.30
C PRO A 175 13.55 17.15 -19.41
N GLU A 176 14.18 17.39 -20.56
CA GLU A 176 13.51 18.00 -21.71
C GLU A 176 12.24 17.21 -22.07
N GLN A 177 11.10 17.88 -22.02
CA GLN A 177 9.82 17.33 -22.43
C GLN A 177 9.40 17.99 -23.75
N ILE A 178 9.06 17.17 -24.75
CA ILE A 178 8.46 17.64 -25.99
C ILE A 178 6.94 17.48 -25.93
N LYS A 179 6.21 18.54 -26.26
CA LYS A 179 4.75 18.47 -26.41
C LYS A 179 4.41 18.06 -27.84
N LEU A 180 4.09 16.78 -28.04
CA LEU A 180 3.68 16.25 -29.33
C LEU A 180 2.19 16.54 -29.58
N SER A 181 1.85 16.98 -30.79
CA SER A 181 0.48 17.05 -31.28
C SER A 181 0.36 16.15 -32.51
N GLU A 182 -0.44 15.10 -32.40
CA GLU A 182 -0.65 14.12 -33.46
C GLU A 182 -2.03 14.31 -34.09
N ILE A 183 -2.09 14.35 -35.42
CA ILE A 183 -3.33 14.25 -36.19
C ILE A 183 -3.33 12.90 -36.88
N LEU A 184 -4.14 11.98 -36.37
CA LEU A 184 -4.32 10.66 -36.96
C LEU A 184 -5.43 10.73 -38.03
N VAL A 185 -5.05 10.58 -39.29
CA VAL A 185 -5.99 10.49 -40.41
C VAL A 185 -6.22 9.01 -40.72
N SER A 186 -7.42 8.50 -40.44
CA SER A 186 -7.80 7.12 -40.77
C SER A 186 -7.87 6.93 -42.29
N THR A 187 -7.17 5.92 -42.81
CA THR A 187 -7.13 5.57 -44.25
C THR A 187 -8.09 4.43 -44.62
N GLN A 188 -8.93 3.97 -43.69
CA GLN A 188 -9.98 3.01 -44.05
C GLN A 188 -11.00 3.69 -44.97
N LYS A 189 -11.19 3.15 -46.18
CA LYS A 189 -12.41 3.41 -46.96
C LYS A 189 -13.61 3.13 -46.04
N PRO A 190 -14.66 3.98 -46.05
CA PRO A 190 -15.89 3.67 -45.35
C PRO A 190 -16.32 2.26 -45.75
N ASN A 191 -16.37 1.34 -44.80
CA ASN A 191 -16.96 0.04 -45.06
C ASN A 191 -18.44 0.31 -45.36
N PRO A 192 -18.94 0.06 -46.58
CA PRO A 192 -20.33 0.33 -46.88
C PRO A 192 -21.19 -0.54 -45.96
N PRO A 193 -22.27 0.01 -45.37
CA PRO A 193 -23.20 -0.79 -44.59
C PRO A 193 -23.79 -1.86 -45.53
N ALA A 194 -23.59 -3.13 -45.18
CA ALA A 194 -24.30 -4.22 -45.83
C ALA A 194 -25.80 -4.03 -45.55
N ASP A 195 -26.49 -3.63 -46.61
CA ASP A 195 -27.92 -3.72 -46.90
C ASP A 195 -28.90 -2.89 -46.06
N GLN A 196 -29.11 -1.69 -46.63
CA GLN A 196 -30.32 -0.90 -46.73
C GLN A 196 -31.65 -1.62 -46.43
N LYS A 197 -32.46 -0.97 -45.59
CA LYS A 197 -33.90 -0.80 -45.88
C LYS A 197 -34.23 0.70 -45.83
N ALA A 198 -34.05 1.35 -46.97
CA ALA A 198 -34.53 2.70 -47.23
C ALA A 198 -35.90 2.63 -47.91
N ALA A 199 -36.87 3.35 -47.38
CA ALA A 199 -38.02 3.85 -48.12
C ALA A 199 -38.10 5.37 -47.87
N SER A 200 -37.87 6.08 -48.96
CA SER A 200 -37.84 7.53 -49.14
C SER A 200 -39.21 8.21 -48.99
N SER A 201 -39.21 9.48 -48.59
CA SER A 201 -40.13 10.47 -49.19
C SER A 201 -39.48 11.86 -49.29
N THR A 202 -39.04 12.15 -50.52
CA THR A 202 -39.21 13.37 -51.34
C THR A 202 -38.72 14.77 -50.91
N PRO A 203 -38.36 15.64 -51.90
CA PRO A 203 -37.58 16.87 -51.75
C PRO A 203 -38.43 18.15 -51.90
N ALA A 204 -37.90 19.31 -51.47
CA ALA A 204 -38.30 20.60 -52.02
C ALA A 204 -37.20 21.68 -51.91
N THR A 205 -37.01 22.32 -53.06
CA THR A 205 -36.18 23.45 -53.49
C THR A 205 -36.37 24.74 -52.71
N SER A 206 -35.31 25.53 -52.48
CA SER A 206 -35.12 26.91 -53.00
C SER A 206 -34.07 27.73 -52.22
N THR A 207 -33.44 28.61 -52.98
CA THR A 207 -32.23 29.41 -52.75
C THR A 207 -32.54 30.74 -51.97
N PRO A 208 -31.64 31.74 -51.89
CA PRO A 208 -30.83 32.13 -50.73
C PRO A 208 -31.21 33.49 -50.11
N ALA A 209 -30.64 33.85 -48.95
CA ALA A 209 -30.45 35.27 -48.61
C ALA A 209 -29.35 35.50 -47.55
N THR A 210 -28.53 36.48 -47.88
CA THR A 210 -27.42 37.11 -47.16
C THR A 210 -27.85 37.87 -45.91
N SER A 211 -27.09 37.81 -44.81
CA SER A 211 -26.72 38.97 -43.96
C SER A 211 -25.76 38.57 -42.83
N THR A 212 -24.55 39.11 -42.89
CA THR A 212 -23.64 39.44 -41.76
C THR A 212 -24.25 40.64 -40.97
N PRO A 213 -23.78 41.09 -39.77
CA PRO A 213 -22.55 40.73 -39.04
C PRO A 213 -22.60 40.75 -37.47
N ALA A 214 -21.40 40.56 -36.87
CA ALA A 214 -20.94 40.94 -35.52
C ALA A 214 -21.28 40.01 -34.34
N THR A 215 -20.51 39.86 -33.27
CA THR A 215 -19.10 40.10 -32.87
C THR A 215 -18.95 39.41 -31.49
N SER A 216 -17.72 39.01 -31.12
CA SER A 216 -17.21 38.60 -29.80
C SER A 216 -17.47 37.17 -29.30
N THR A 217 -16.64 36.47 -28.52
CA THR A 217 -15.19 36.36 -28.18
C THR A 217 -15.16 35.14 -27.21
N PRO A 218 -14.09 34.34 -27.11
CA PRO A 218 -14.18 32.91 -26.77
C PRO A 218 -13.96 32.61 -25.28
N ALA A 219 -14.57 31.53 -24.80
CA ALA A 219 -14.19 30.86 -23.56
C ALA A 219 -13.59 29.49 -23.91
N THR A 220 -12.34 29.31 -23.47
CA THR A 220 -11.51 28.13 -23.66
C THR A 220 -11.90 27.04 -22.66
N SER A 221 -12.27 25.86 -23.15
CA SER A 221 -12.36 24.62 -22.36
C SER A 221 -11.29 23.64 -22.82
N THR A 222 -10.39 23.33 -21.91
CA THR A 222 -9.42 22.22 -21.94
C THR A 222 -10.15 20.87 -22.03
N PRO A 223 -9.74 19.93 -22.91
CA PRO A 223 -10.10 18.53 -22.77
C PRO A 223 -8.97 17.72 -22.11
N ALA A 224 -9.38 16.87 -21.17
CA ALA A 224 -8.65 15.71 -20.70
C ALA A 224 -8.26 14.82 -21.88
N THR A 225 -7.05 14.25 -21.85
CA THR A 225 -6.63 13.22 -22.82
C THR A 225 -6.39 11.91 -22.09
N SER A 226 -7.10 10.92 -22.61
CA SER A 226 -7.07 9.50 -22.36
C SER A 226 -5.71 8.84 -22.59
N THR A 227 -5.47 7.81 -21.80
CA THR A 227 -4.63 6.64 -22.07
C THR A 227 -4.73 6.13 -23.52
N PRO A 228 -3.63 5.59 -24.08
CA PRO A 228 -3.76 4.47 -25.00
C PRO A 228 -2.91 3.27 -24.58
N ALA A 229 -3.43 2.08 -24.90
CA ALA A 229 -2.77 0.80 -24.80
C ALA A 229 -1.96 0.48 -26.08
N THR A 230 -0.75 -0.03 -25.86
CA THR A 230 -0.08 -1.18 -26.52
C THR A 230 -0.07 -1.32 -28.05
N SER A 231 1.14 -1.33 -28.64
CA SER A 231 1.59 -2.45 -29.50
C SER A 231 3.12 -2.51 -29.70
N THR A 232 3.57 -3.74 -29.82
CA THR A 232 4.92 -4.34 -29.76
C THR A 232 5.65 -4.35 -31.11
N HIS A 233 6.97 -4.13 -31.13
CA HIS A 233 8.03 -4.99 -31.73
C HIS A 233 9.34 -4.22 -31.98
N ALA A 234 10.40 -4.58 -31.24
CA ALA A 234 11.77 -4.49 -31.70
C ALA A 234 12.41 -5.86 -31.49
N THR A 235 12.77 -6.50 -32.60
CA THR A 235 13.41 -7.82 -32.64
C THR A 235 14.82 -7.73 -32.10
N GLU A 236 15.07 -8.32 -30.93
CA GLU A 236 16.41 -8.50 -30.37
C GLU A 236 17.10 -9.66 -31.07
N ASP A 237 18.15 -9.37 -31.85
CA ASP A 237 18.97 -10.39 -32.49
C ASP A 237 19.70 -11.26 -31.45
N PRO A 238 19.55 -12.59 -31.45
CA PRO A 238 20.16 -13.48 -30.45
C PRO A 238 21.70 -13.48 -30.50
N GLN A 239 22.31 -13.08 -31.62
CA GLN A 239 23.76 -12.90 -31.73
C GLN A 239 24.27 -11.66 -30.98
N GLN A 240 23.47 -10.58 -30.91
CA GLN A 240 23.86 -9.36 -30.21
C GLN A 240 23.78 -9.56 -28.69
N LEU A 241 22.81 -10.34 -28.20
CA LEU A 241 22.67 -10.70 -26.80
C LEU A 241 23.79 -11.65 -26.32
N ALA A 242 24.24 -12.56 -27.19
CA ALA A 242 25.39 -13.42 -26.91
C ALA A 242 26.71 -12.63 -26.88
N ALA A 243 26.91 -11.70 -27.82
CA ALA A 243 28.09 -10.84 -27.87
C ALA A 243 28.18 -9.88 -26.67
N ALA A 244 27.05 -9.32 -26.23
CA ALA A 244 26.96 -8.47 -25.05
C ALA A 244 27.27 -9.25 -23.77
N LYS A 245 26.73 -10.46 -23.62
CA LYS A 245 27.04 -11.34 -22.48
C LYS A 245 28.52 -11.76 -22.43
N ALA A 246 29.12 -12.05 -23.58
CA ALA A 246 30.55 -12.39 -23.65
C ALA A 246 31.43 -11.21 -23.20
N LYS A 247 31.15 -9.99 -23.68
CA LYS A 247 31.87 -8.78 -23.23
C LYS A 247 31.69 -8.49 -21.74
N ALA A 248 30.48 -8.68 -21.21
CA ALA A 248 30.22 -8.48 -19.78
C ALA A 248 30.98 -9.49 -18.91
N GLN A 249 31.09 -10.74 -19.35
CA GLN A 249 31.84 -11.78 -18.63
C GLN A 249 33.36 -11.53 -18.67
N ASP A 250 33.87 -11.02 -19.79
CA ASP A 250 35.29 -10.70 -19.94
C ASP A 250 35.70 -9.52 -19.03
N LEU A 251 34.89 -8.47 -18.98
CA LEU A 251 35.08 -7.35 -18.04
C LEU A 251 35.06 -7.81 -16.59
N LEU A 252 34.15 -8.72 -16.23
CA LEU A 252 34.05 -9.24 -14.87
C LEU A 252 35.23 -10.14 -14.49
N ALA A 253 35.82 -10.83 -15.46
CA ALA A 253 37.06 -11.58 -15.28
C ALA A 253 38.28 -10.64 -15.13
N GLN A 254 38.29 -9.52 -15.84
CA GLN A 254 39.34 -8.49 -15.75
C GLN A 254 39.33 -7.79 -14.39
N ILE A 255 38.14 -7.48 -13.85
CA ILE A 255 37.95 -6.94 -12.50
C ILE A 255 38.47 -7.93 -11.44
N ARG A 256 38.14 -9.23 -11.57
CA ARG A 256 38.61 -10.26 -10.62
C ARG A 256 40.12 -10.52 -10.67
N LYS A 257 40.77 -10.25 -11.81
CA LYS A 257 42.22 -10.40 -11.96
C LYS A 257 43.02 -9.18 -11.49
N GLY A 258 42.36 -8.11 -11.02
CA GLY A 258 43.03 -6.96 -10.39
C GLY A 258 43.91 -6.13 -11.33
N ALA A 259 43.57 -6.07 -12.63
CA ALA A 259 44.26 -5.20 -13.57
C ALA A 259 43.59 -3.82 -13.58
N SER A 260 44.39 -2.76 -13.35
CA SER A 260 43.98 -1.36 -13.42
C SER A 260 43.41 -1.01 -14.81
N PHE A 261 42.27 -0.34 -14.83
CA PHE A 261 41.68 0.26 -16.03
C PHE A 261 42.49 1.51 -16.40
N GLU A 262 43.38 1.42 -17.39
CA GLU A 262 43.79 2.60 -18.16
C GLU A 262 42.71 2.86 -19.23
N GLY A 263 42.34 4.14 -19.38
CA GLY A 263 41.10 4.58 -20.03
C GLY A 263 41.07 4.58 -21.56
#